data_AF-A0A074WF93-F1
#
_entry.id   AF-A0A074WF93-F1
#
_cell.length_a   1.000
_cell.length_b   1.000
_cell.length_c   1.000
_cell.angle_alpha   90.00
_cell.angle_beta   90.00
_cell.angle_gamma   90.00
#
_symmetry.space_group_name_H-M   'P 1'
#
loop_
_entity.id
_entity.type
_entity.pdbx_description
1 polymer ?
#
loop_
_entity_poly.entity_id
_entity_poly.type
_entity_poly.pdbx_seq_one_letter_code
_entity_poly.pdbx_strand_id
1 'polypeptide(L)'
;MSSGSTPTVRLLHFNDVYRLEPSEHDPVGGVTRFQSLCNHYRQDPQYQGQPELITLFSGDGFGPSLESSVTKGCAHMVPILNNVPVAAACIGNHELDMGVPQFEYLAAQCNFPWLLANVTDPALGEDVPLGHAHKTATLTSSTGIKIGLIGLAEKEWLEAVNSLPPNLIHTDPTVTARELIPKLRAQGAEMIIALCHQREAHDTRLAQEVPEIDIILSGHDHHYRQSKVRETHILCSGSDYKQLSYIEAVRTTSGTVRSQESNMGNFVSDLMRYYYGTDCAMIVGGTIRADVVYPPGILRLKDIVDCFPFEDPVVVIKLKGQQLLEALRNGVSKHPALDGRFPQVSNISFTFDPSRNSADRVVGVQVGGTPLDMDREYTLATRDFLVRGGDGYTCLRTQSHGGRTVSVVDEENGILISMLLRQHFLSSMTLGRWKHWGAALGQHWSAVQEHLRRAGSVVEHTDTRHTFRRDSSDVSARRASVDVSAGRRKSSTIWDRPPVKIIEPAEMDLSASEDEAEVTAPALAREPSPEEHELMVARKAMRKWWRLAGLNKRHAMGYEAGEELGVGWTRGICPQVEGRIKMVLRVL
;
A
#
# COMPACT_ATOMS: atom_id res chain seq x y z
N MET A 1 13.38 1.06 -0.72
CA MET A 1 12.51 2.25 -0.98
C MET A 1 11.29 1.79 -1.76
N SER A 2 10.24 1.36 -1.05
CA SER A 2 9.03 0.80 -1.65
C SER A 2 8.07 1.90 -2.14
N SER A 3 7.47 1.61 -3.30
CA SER A 3 6.24 2.12 -3.90
C SER A 3 5.38 3.11 -3.09
N GLY A 4 5.12 4.28 -3.68
CA GLY A 4 4.25 5.34 -3.18
C GLY A 4 2.75 5.03 -3.15
N SER A 5 2.33 4.13 -2.27
CA SER A 5 0.98 4.13 -1.69
C SER A 5 1.04 4.84 -0.34
N THR A 6 0.21 5.85 -0.10
CA THR A 6 0.09 6.46 1.24
C THR A 6 -0.31 5.36 2.24
N PRO A 7 0.53 5.06 3.25
CA PRO A 7 0.20 4.04 4.24
C PRO A 7 -1.06 4.46 5.01
N THR A 8 -1.84 3.49 5.45
CA THR A 8 -3.04 3.74 6.26
C THR A 8 -2.69 3.87 7.74
N VAL A 9 -1.68 3.12 8.18
CA VAL A 9 -1.09 3.23 9.52
C VAL A 9 0.44 3.13 9.39
N ARG A 10 1.15 3.95 10.16
CA ARG A 10 2.62 3.90 10.27
C ARG A 10 2.99 3.54 11.70
N LEU A 11 3.78 2.49 11.86
CA LEU A 11 4.25 2.03 13.16
C LEU A 11 5.77 2.08 13.22
N LEU A 12 6.28 2.43 14.40
CA LEU A 12 7.69 2.37 14.74
C LEU A 12 7.85 1.41 15.92
N HIS A 13 8.72 0.42 15.82
CA HIS A 13 8.93 -0.57 16.87
C HIS A 13 10.41 -0.72 17.24
N PHE A 14 10.65 -0.80 18.55
CA PHE A 14 11.95 -1.12 19.15
C PHE A 14 11.74 -1.93 20.44
N ASN A 15 12.78 -2.64 20.88
CA ASN A 15 12.78 -3.52 22.05
C ASN A 15 14.18 -3.62 22.64
N ASP A 16 14.29 -4.10 23.88
CA ASP A 16 15.54 -4.51 24.54
C ASP A 16 16.65 -3.46 24.48
N VAL A 17 16.49 -2.41 25.27
CA VAL A 17 17.42 -1.28 25.36
C VAL A 17 18.21 -1.35 26.66
N TYR A 18 19.44 -1.82 26.58
CA TYR A 18 20.33 -1.89 27.74
C TYR A 18 21.38 -0.80 27.72
N ARG A 19 22.04 -0.58 26.57
CA ARG A 19 23.10 0.42 26.44
C ARG A 19 22.61 1.68 25.73
N LEU A 20 22.92 2.82 26.34
CA LEU A 20 22.58 4.14 25.78
C LEU A 20 23.67 4.71 24.87
N GLU A 21 24.93 4.33 25.13
CA GLU A 21 26.10 4.81 24.40
C GLU A 21 26.22 4.16 23.02
N PRO A 22 26.76 4.89 22.03
CA PRO A 22 27.08 4.32 20.72
C PRO A 22 28.21 3.28 20.82
N SER A 23 28.09 2.21 20.06
CA SER A 23 29.17 1.23 19.86
C SER A 23 30.21 1.79 18.89
N GLU A 24 31.50 1.45 19.07
CA GLU A 24 32.57 1.84 18.14
C GLU A 24 32.51 1.08 16.81
N HIS A 25 31.82 -0.07 16.78
CA HIS A 25 31.71 -0.94 15.61
C HIS A 25 30.23 -1.09 15.20
N ASP A 26 29.99 -1.24 13.90
CA ASP A 26 28.64 -1.40 13.34
C ASP A 26 28.01 -2.73 13.80
N PRO A 27 26.77 -2.74 14.35
CA PRO A 27 25.81 -1.63 14.47
C PRO A 27 26.17 -0.62 15.57
N VAL A 28 26.31 0.66 15.18
CA VAL A 28 26.85 1.75 16.04
C VAL A 28 25.83 2.24 17.11
N GLY A 29 24.53 1.93 17.00
CA GLY A 29 23.51 2.18 18.05
C GLY A 29 23.41 3.62 18.58
N GLY A 30 22.98 3.77 19.83
CA GLY A 30 23.03 5.02 20.60
C GLY A 30 21.75 5.86 20.61
N VAL A 31 21.41 6.41 21.79
CA VAL A 31 20.16 7.15 22.02
C VAL A 31 19.99 8.38 21.14
N THR A 32 21.06 9.16 20.93
CA THR A 32 20.99 10.40 20.14
C THR A 32 20.71 10.15 18.67
N ARG A 33 21.30 9.08 18.11
CA ARG A 33 21.03 8.62 16.75
C ARG A 33 19.61 8.10 16.64
N PHE A 34 19.18 7.29 17.60
CA PHE A 34 17.82 6.76 17.64
C PHE A 34 16.76 7.87 17.68
N GLN A 35 16.94 8.86 18.55
CA GLN A 35 16.03 9.99 18.65
C GLN A 35 16.02 10.83 17.36
N SER A 36 17.18 11.04 16.75
CA SER A 36 17.29 11.74 15.46
C SER A 36 16.53 10.99 14.35
N LEU A 37 16.63 9.65 14.33
CA LEU A 37 15.92 8.80 13.37
C LEU A 37 14.41 8.80 13.62
N CYS A 38 13.97 8.73 14.88
CA CYS A 38 12.57 8.88 15.25
C CYS A 38 12.00 10.23 14.79
N ASN A 39 12.77 11.31 14.99
CA ASN A 39 12.38 12.65 14.57
C ASN A 39 12.33 12.76 13.04
N HIS A 40 13.27 12.15 12.32
CA HIS A 40 13.25 12.08 10.86
C HIS A 40 11.97 11.42 10.35
N TYR A 41 11.59 10.24 10.86
CA TYR A 41 10.35 9.58 10.43
C TYR A 41 9.07 10.37 10.75
N ARG A 42 9.11 11.29 11.72
CA ARG A 42 7.96 12.14 12.09
C ARG A 42 7.90 13.46 11.31
N GLN A 43 9.04 14.13 11.15
CA GLN A 43 9.09 15.54 10.74
C GLN A 43 9.61 15.76 9.32
N ASP A 44 10.24 14.75 8.70
CA ASP A 44 10.82 14.92 7.37
C ASP A 44 9.75 15.33 6.34
N PRO A 45 10.05 16.29 5.43
CA PRO A 45 9.16 16.70 4.34
C PRO A 45 8.55 15.55 3.54
N GLN A 46 9.26 14.42 3.41
CA GLN A 46 8.76 13.25 2.67
C GLN A 46 7.55 12.57 3.36
N TYR A 47 7.38 12.78 4.67
CA TYR A 47 6.27 12.23 5.47
C TYR A 47 5.16 13.26 5.73
N GLN A 48 5.29 14.50 5.24
CA GLN A 48 4.24 15.50 5.34
C GLN A 48 3.02 15.07 4.51
N GLY A 49 1.85 14.94 5.17
CA GLY A 49 0.61 14.44 4.58
C GLY A 49 0.37 12.94 4.74
N GLN A 50 1.29 12.20 5.36
CA GLN A 50 1.11 10.80 5.75
C GLN A 50 0.47 10.69 7.15
N PRO A 51 -0.12 9.53 7.54
CA PRO A 51 -0.69 9.37 8.86
C PRO A 51 0.34 9.50 9.99
N GLU A 52 -0.17 9.80 11.18
CA GLU A 52 0.64 9.96 12.39
C GLU A 52 1.40 8.66 12.72
N LEU A 53 2.66 8.81 13.13
CA LEU A 53 3.54 7.70 13.46
C LEU A 53 3.28 7.22 14.89
N ILE A 54 2.84 5.97 15.05
CA ILE A 54 2.63 5.35 16.36
C ILE A 54 3.91 4.59 16.74
N THR A 55 4.50 4.91 17.88
CA THR A 55 5.70 4.23 18.37
C THR A 55 5.33 3.22 19.45
N LEU A 56 5.77 1.98 19.32
CA LEU A 56 5.50 0.87 20.25
C LEU A 56 6.81 0.30 20.78
N PHE A 57 6.80 -0.12 22.05
CA PHE A 57 7.98 -0.63 22.74
C PHE A 57 7.70 -2.01 23.36
N SER A 58 8.50 -3.02 23.03
CA SER A 58 8.31 -4.39 23.56
C SER A 58 9.20 -4.72 24.76
N GLY A 59 9.37 -3.78 25.70
CA GLY A 59 9.97 -4.03 27.02
C GLY A 59 11.50 -4.11 27.05
N ASP A 60 12.03 -4.34 28.25
CA ASP A 60 13.45 -4.37 28.60
C ASP A 60 14.20 -3.05 28.38
N GLY A 61 13.79 -2.01 29.09
CA GLY A 61 14.44 -0.69 29.09
C GLY A 61 15.08 -0.30 30.42
N PHE A 62 14.67 -0.88 31.55
CA PHE A 62 15.20 -0.48 32.87
C PHE A 62 16.43 -1.26 33.34
N GLY A 63 16.86 -2.28 32.61
CA GLY A 63 18.08 -3.05 32.90
C GLY A 63 18.28 -4.17 31.88
N PRO A 64 19.44 -4.87 31.89
CA PRO A 64 20.56 -4.68 32.80
C PRO A 64 21.63 -3.79 32.17
N SER A 65 21.97 -2.70 32.84
CA SER A 65 23.08 -1.82 32.44
C SER A 65 23.82 -1.27 33.66
N LEU A 66 25.01 -0.72 33.45
CA LEU A 66 25.78 -0.10 34.52
C LEU A 66 25.02 1.10 35.08
N GLU A 67 24.45 1.88 34.17
CA GLU A 67 23.63 3.05 34.43
C GLU A 67 22.37 2.67 35.20
N SER A 68 21.72 1.55 34.86
CA SER A 68 20.56 1.08 35.60
C SER A 68 20.91 0.58 37.00
N SER A 69 22.06 -0.07 37.16
CA SER A 69 22.55 -0.52 38.47
C SER A 69 22.84 0.65 39.41
N VAL A 70 23.40 1.74 38.89
CA VAL A 70 23.72 2.95 39.68
C VAL A 70 22.48 3.81 39.94
N THR A 71 21.62 3.99 38.93
CA THR A 71 20.49 4.94 38.99
C THR A 71 19.15 4.30 39.32
N LYS A 72 19.10 2.97 39.45
CA LYS A 72 17.88 2.16 39.67
C LYS A 72 16.77 2.43 38.66
N GLY A 73 17.10 2.61 37.38
CA GLY A 73 16.10 2.90 36.33
C GLY A 73 15.71 4.38 36.19
N CYS A 74 15.67 5.13 37.30
CA CYS A 74 15.01 6.45 37.37
C CYS A 74 15.68 7.53 36.52
N ALA A 75 17.00 7.70 36.62
CA ALA A 75 17.65 8.91 36.13
C ALA A 75 18.09 8.82 34.66
N HIS A 76 18.26 7.61 34.13
CA HIS A 76 18.82 7.42 32.78
C HIS A 76 17.73 7.21 31.73
N MET A 77 16.79 6.28 31.93
CA MET A 77 15.89 5.83 30.86
C MET A 77 14.55 6.59 30.81
N VAL A 78 13.97 6.97 31.95
CA VAL A 78 12.65 7.64 32.00
C VAL A 78 12.61 8.94 31.17
N PRO A 79 13.60 9.85 31.26
CA PRO A 79 13.59 11.06 30.43
C PRO A 79 13.71 10.76 28.93
N ILE A 80 14.46 9.72 28.56
CA ILE A 80 14.65 9.30 27.17
C ILE A 80 13.34 8.75 26.60
N LEU A 81 12.71 7.82 27.33
CA LEU A 81 11.44 7.22 26.94
C LEU A 81 10.29 8.23 26.95
N ASN A 82 10.35 9.29 27.76
CA ASN A 82 9.36 10.37 27.72
C ASN A 82 9.59 11.34 26.54
N ASN A 83 10.84 11.50 26.10
CA ASN A 83 11.19 12.31 24.93
C ASN A 83 10.87 11.60 23.61
N VAL A 84 10.84 10.27 23.60
CA VAL A 84 10.32 9.48 22.50
C VAL A 84 8.82 9.27 22.77
N PRO A 85 7.88 9.84 22.00
CA PRO A 85 6.45 9.65 22.23
C PRO A 85 6.04 8.21 21.88
N VAL A 86 6.26 7.31 22.83
CA VAL A 86 5.80 5.92 22.86
C VAL A 86 4.30 5.94 23.15
N ALA A 87 3.52 5.21 22.37
CA ALA A 87 2.08 5.11 22.53
C ALA A 87 1.67 4.02 23.54
N ALA A 88 2.43 2.92 23.60
CA ALA A 88 2.27 1.85 24.58
C ALA A 88 3.55 1.02 24.67
N ALA A 89 3.79 0.45 25.85
CA ALA A 89 4.93 -0.42 26.13
C ALA A 89 4.48 -1.76 26.73
N CYS A 90 5.19 -2.85 26.43
CA CYS A 90 5.03 -4.12 27.16
C CYS A 90 6.05 -4.21 28.31
N ILE A 91 5.67 -4.88 29.40
CA ILE A 91 6.58 -5.19 30.50
C ILE A 91 7.47 -6.37 30.09
N GLY A 92 8.78 -6.15 30.07
CA GLY A 92 9.80 -7.16 29.90
C GLY A 92 10.35 -7.65 31.24
N ASN A 93 11.38 -8.49 31.16
CA ASN A 93 11.89 -9.15 32.35
C ASN A 93 12.69 -8.26 33.27
N HIS A 94 13.51 -7.40 32.71
CA HIS A 94 14.41 -6.56 33.46
C HIS A 94 13.74 -5.30 34.03
N GLU A 95 12.48 -5.03 33.68
CA GLU A 95 11.66 -4.01 34.35
C GLU A 95 11.47 -4.31 35.84
N LEU A 96 11.47 -5.60 36.22
CA LEU A 96 11.16 -6.04 37.58
C LEU A 96 12.38 -6.45 38.39
N ASP A 97 13.59 -6.37 37.87
CA ASP A 97 14.83 -6.76 38.56
C ASP A 97 14.97 -6.09 39.93
N MET A 98 14.54 -4.85 40.05
CA MET A 98 14.62 -4.04 41.29
C MET A 98 13.38 -4.16 42.18
N GLY A 99 12.45 -5.06 41.84
CA GLY A 99 11.19 -5.29 42.53
C GLY A 99 10.02 -4.46 42.01
N VAL A 100 8.80 -4.96 42.26
CA VAL A 100 7.53 -4.36 41.80
C VAL A 100 7.32 -2.91 42.27
N PRO A 101 7.63 -2.52 43.53
CA PRO A 101 7.41 -1.13 43.96
C PRO A 101 8.28 -0.10 43.22
N GLN A 102 9.50 -0.51 42.83
CA GLN A 102 10.38 0.36 42.05
C GLN A 102 9.83 0.52 40.63
N PHE A 103 9.35 -0.56 40.02
CA PHE A 103 8.69 -0.51 38.72
C PHE A 103 7.46 0.39 38.75
N GLU A 104 6.58 0.28 39.75
CA GLU A 104 5.39 1.13 39.87
C GLU A 104 5.74 2.62 39.96
N TYR A 105 6.80 2.94 40.71
CA TYR A 105 7.31 4.32 40.78
C TYR A 105 7.81 4.82 39.43
N LEU A 106 8.54 4.00 38.67
CA LEU A 106 9.05 4.35 37.34
C LEU A 106 7.92 4.46 36.31
N ALA A 107 6.99 3.52 36.32
CA ALA A 107 5.83 3.48 35.44
C ALA A 107 4.95 4.73 35.62
N ALA A 108 4.79 5.21 36.86
CA ALA A 108 4.06 6.45 37.16
C ALA A 108 4.75 7.71 36.60
N GLN A 109 6.05 7.66 36.32
CA GLN A 109 6.80 8.77 35.70
C GLN A 109 6.81 8.70 34.17
N CYS A 110 6.39 7.59 33.58
CA CYS A 110 6.26 7.43 32.13
C CYS A 110 4.94 8.04 31.62
N ASN A 111 4.97 8.71 30.48
CA ASN A 111 3.79 9.33 29.88
C ASN A 111 2.90 8.36 29.07
N PHE A 112 3.16 7.05 29.15
CA PHE A 112 2.52 6.02 28.34
C PHE A 112 2.09 4.82 29.18
N PRO A 113 1.04 4.09 28.76
CA PRO A 113 0.57 2.90 29.47
C PRO A 113 1.53 1.72 29.26
N TRP A 114 1.82 1.02 30.35
CA TRP A 114 2.47 -0.29 30.35
C TRP A 114 1.44 -1.41 30.24
N LEU A 115 1.72 -2.42 29.43
CA LEU A 115 0.81 -3.51 29.09
C LEU A 115 1.34 -4.86 29.57
N LEU A 116 0.48 -5.58 30.30
CA LEU A 116 0.71 -6.96 30.73
C LEU A 116 -0.64 -7.62 31.02
N ALA A 117 -1.00 -8.63 30.24
CA ALA A 117 -2.32 -9.27 30.36
C ALA A 117 -2.29 -10.60 31.11
N ASN A 118 -1.16 -11.31 31.06
CA ASN A 118 -1.07 -12.73 31.39
C ASN A 118 -0.46 -13.04 32.77
N VAL A 119 0.06 -12.03 33.47
CA VAL A 119 0.60 -12.17 34.82
C VAL A 119 -0.21 -11.31 35.78
N THR A 120 -0.82 -11.96 36.76
CA THR A 120 -1.67 -11.32 37.77
C THR A 120 -1.12 -11.57 39.17
N ASP A 121 -1.29 -10.57 40.02
CA ASP A 121 -0.89 -10.64 41.43
C ASP A 121 -2.12 -10.78 42.33
N PRO A 122 -2.36 -11.96 42.94
CA PRO A 122 -3.45 -12.17 43.88
C PRO A 122 -3.41 -11.25 45.11
N ALA A 123 -2.24 -10.70 45.46
CA ALA A 123 -2.09 -9.81 46.60
C ALA A 123 -2.65 -8.39 46.35
N LEU A 124 -2.72 -7.97 45.08
CA LEU A 124 -3.26 -6.66 44.67
C LEU A 124 -4.77 -6.71 44.38
N GLY A 125 -5.33 -7.91 44.19
CA GLY A 125 -6.77 -8.15 43.99
C GLY A 125 -7.02 -9.31 43.02
N GLU A 126 -8.28 -9.73 42.89
CA GLU A 126 -8.66 -10.68 41.84
C GLU A 126 -8.48 -10.00 40.47
N ASP A 127 -7.66 -10.63 39.61
CA ASP A 127 -7.50 -10.27 38.20
C ASP A 127 -6.71 -8.97 37.90
N VAL A 128 -5.96 -8.44 38.87
CA VAL A 128 -5.10 -7.25 38.69
C VAL A 128 -3.72 -7.64 38.11
N PRO A 129 -3.30 -7.06 36.97
CA PRO A 129 -1.97 -7.29 36.42
C PRO A 129 -0.84 -6.79 37.32
N LEU A 130 0.30 -7.45 37.22
CA LEU A 130 1.50 -7.08 37.97
C LEU A 130 1.90 -5.61 37.72
N GLY A 131 2.20 -4.88 38.80
CA GLY A 131 2.61 -3.47 38.74
C GLY A 131 1.51 -2.50 38.28
N HIS A 132 0.23 -2.85 38.47
CA HIS A 132 -0.93 -2.05 38.02
C HIS A 132 -0.96 -1.76 36.51
N ALA A 133 -0.34 -2.64 35.71
CA ALA A 133 -0.34 -2.52 34.26
C ALA A 133 -1.73 -2.71 33.64
N HIS A 134 -1.93 -2.19 32.43
CA HIS A 134 -3.16 -2.42 31.67
C HIS A 134 -3.08 -3.74 30.92
N LYS A 135 -4.18 -4.50 30.84
CA LYS A 135 -4.22 -5.75 30.06
C LYS A 135 -4.20 -5.48 28.55
N THR A 136 -4.96 -4.47 28.15
CA THR A 136 -5.19 -4.11 26.76
C THR A 136 -5.25 -2.60 26.61
N ALA A 137 -4.78 -2.07 25.49
CA ALA A 137 -5.00 -0.67 25.10
C ALA A 137 -5.65 -0.61 23.72
N THR A 138 -6.52 0.38 23.50
CA THR A 138 -7.07 0.66 22.18
C THR A 138 -6.57 2.02 21.72
N LEU A 139 -5.87 2.06 20.59
CA LEU A 139 -5.39 3.28 19.95
C LEU A 139 -6.25 3.58 18.72
N THR A 140 -6.45 4.86 18.40
CA THR A 140 -7.12 5.27 17.16
C THR A 140 -6.09 6.00 16.31
N SER A 141 -5.81 5.48 15.11
CA SER A 141 -4.92 6.12 14.14
C SER A 141 -5.58 7.38 13.57
N SER A 142 -4.78 8.31 13.04
CA SER A 142 -5.25 9.54 12.38
C SER A 142 -6.14 9.27 11.15
N THR A 143 -6.10 8.06 10.59
CA THR A 143 -6.99 7.60 9.51
C THR A 143 -8.33 7.05 9.98
N GLY A 144 -8.58 7.04 11.30
CA GLY A 144 -9.81 6.53 11.91
C GLY A 144 -9.80 5.03 12.22
N ILE A 145 -8.72 4.30 11.90
CA ILE A 145 -8.58 2.88 12.23
C ILE A 145 -8.30 2.70 13.71
N LYS A 146 -9.08 1.83 14.37
CA LYS A 146 -8.83 1.42 15.74
C LYS A 146 -7.90 0.20 15.79
N ILE A 147 -6.83 0.33 16.57
CA ILE A 147 -5.80 -0.68 16.79
C ILE A 147 -5.94 -1.18 18.22
N GLY A 148 -6.17 -2.48 18.40
CA GLY A 148 -6.16 -3.14 19.70
C GLY A 148 -4.76 -3.67 20.02
N LEU A 149 -4.25 -3.31 21.20
CA LEU A 149 -2.96 -3.75 21.72
C LEU A 149 -3.17 -4.73 22.88
N ILE A 150 -2.38 -5.80 22.90
CA ILE A 150 -2.35 -6.81 23.97
C ILE A 150 -0.90 -6.97 24.44
N GLY A 151 -0.65 -6.90 25.75
CA GLY A 151 0.67 -7.15 26.33
C GLY A 151 0.81 -8.59 26.83
N LEU A 152 1.84 -9.32 26.41
CA LEU A 152 2.07 -10.72 26.77
C LEU A 152 3.53 -10.98 27.18
N ALA A 153 3.75 -11.68 28.29
CA ALA A 153 5.08 -12.08 28.78
C ALA A 153 5.23 -13.62 28.82
N GLU A 154 6.44 -14.16 28.71
CA GLU A 154 6.67 -15.61 28.81
C GLU A 154 6.58 -16.10 30.27
N LYS A 155 6.55 -17.42 30.48
CA LYS A 155 6.43 -17.98 31.85
C LYS A 155 7.78 -17.99 32.55
N GLU A 156 8.81 -18.32 31.78
CA GLU A 156 10.22 -18.40 32.14
C GLU A 156 10.73 -17.06 32.69
N TRP A 157 10.08 -15.95 32.30
CA TRP A 157 10.25 -14.64 32.93
C TRP A 157 10.20 -14.69 34.46
N LEU A 158 9.21 -15.38 35.02
CA LEU A 158 9.01 -15.43 36.48
C LEU A 158 10.13 -16.19 37.20
N GLU A 159 10.82 -17.09 36.51
CA GLU A 159 11.95 -17.84 37.04
C GLU A 159 13.26 -17.05 36.93
N ALA A 160 13.36 -16.14 35.96
CA ALA A 160 14.55 -15.33 35.72
C ALA A 160 14.71 -14.17 36.72
N VAL A 161 13.60 -13.65 37.26
CA VAL A 161 13.60 -12.47 38.15
C VAL A 161 13.59 -12.88 39.62
N ASN A 162 14.66 -12.56 40.33
CA ASN A 162 14.85 -12.96 41.74
C ASN A 162 14.01 -12.15 42.76
N SER A 163 13.45 -11.01 42.34
CA SER A 163 12.84 -10.00 43.22
C SER A 163 11.30 -9.99 43.16
N LEU A 164 10.69 -11.03 42.57
CA LEU A 164 9.24 -11.14 42.44
C LEU A 164 8.56 -11.61 43.73
N PRO A 165 7.33 -11.16 44.00
CA PRO A 165 6.55 -11.65 45.12
C PRO A 165 6.19 -13.15 44.94
N PRO A 166 6.12 -13.93 46.04
CA PRO A 166 5.68 -15.31 45.96
C PRO A 166 4.18 -15.36 45.60
N ASN A 167 3.78 -16.33 44.77
CA ASN A 167 2.40 -16.63 44.34
C ASN A 167 1.82 -15.83 43.15
N LEU A 168 2.67 -15.36 42.23
CA LEU A 168 2.18 -14.81 40.96
C LEU A 168 1.47 -15.88 40.11
N ILE A 169 0.33 -15.51 39.52
CA ILE A 169 -0.42 -16.38 38.63
C ILE A 169 -0.08 -16.01 37.19
N HIS A 170 0.62 -16.92 36.51
CA HIS A 170 0.86 -16.87 35.07
C HIS A 170 -0.20 -17.68 34.33
N THR A 171 -0.86 -17.03 33.37
CA THR A 171 -1.76 -17.68 32.42
C THR A 171 -1.08 -17.83 31.07
N ASP A 172 -1.35 -18.93 30.37
CA ASP A 172 -0.78 -19.14 29.04
C ASP A 172 -1.13 -17.96 28.09
N PRO A 173 -0.16 -17.43 27.34
CA PRO A 173 -0.36 -16.28 26.46
C PRO A 173 -1.43 -16.53 25.41
N THR A 174 -1.54 -17.77 24.92
CA THR A 174 -2.50 -18.17 23.89
C THR A 174 -3.92 -18.13 24.42
N VAL A 175 -4.13 -18.60 25.64
CA VAL A 175 -5.44 -18.57 26.31
C VAL A 175 -5.86 -17.13 26.55
N THR A 176 -4.94 -16.33 27.10
CA THR A 176 -5.16 -14.89 27.37
C THR A 176 -5.52 -14.12 26.10
N ALA A 177 -4.81 -14.37 24.99
CA ALA A 177 -5.09 -13.74 23.70
C ALA A 177 -6.49 -14.10 23.18
N ARG A 178 -6.88 -15.39 23.23
CA ARG A 178 -8.21 -15.84 22.78
C ARG A 178 -9.36 -15.20 23.57
N GLU A 179 -9.17 -14.90 24.84
CA GLU A 179 -10.19 -14.24 25.66
C GLU A 179 -10.29 -12.73 25.41
N LEU A 180 -9.18 -12.07 25.11
CA LEU A 180 -9.11 -10.61 24.96
C LEU A 180 -9.45 -10.13 23.54
N ILE A 181 -9.12 -10.92 22.51
CA ILE A 181 -9.38 -10.56 21.11
C ILE A 181 -10.87 -10.26 20.85
N PRO A 182 -11.84 -11.09 21.26
CA PRO A 182 -13.26 -10.80 21.06
C PRO A 182 -13.70 -9.49 21.73
N LYS A 183 -13.15 -9.18 22.92
CA LYS A 183 -13.45 -7.93 23.64
C LYS A 183 -12.92 -6.72 22.88
N LEU A 184 -11.72 -6.79 22.33
CA LEU A 184 -11.13 -5.72 21.50
C LEU A 184 -11.88 -5.54 20.17
N ARG A 185 -12.28 -6.64 19.53
CA ARG A 185 -13.12 -6.59 18.32
C ARG A 185 -14.48 -5.96 18.62
N ALA A 186 -15.09 -6.24 19.78
CA ALA A 186 -16.34 -5.60 20.20
C ALA A 186 -16.20 -4.09 20.46
N GLN A 187 -15.00 -3.63 20.88
CA GLN A 187 -14.68 -2.20 21.01
C GLN A 187 -14.43 -1.51 19.65
N GLY A 188 -14.44 -2.29 18.57
CA GLY A 188 -14.29 -1.84 17.18
C GLY A 188 -12.85 -1.86 16.67
N ALA A 189 -11.93 -2.61 17.30
CA ALA A 189 -10.57 -2.75 16.80
C ALA A 189 -10.56 -3.50 15.45
N GLU A 190 -10.05 -2.85 14.41
CA GLU A 190 -9.89 -3.43 13.06
C GLU A 190 -8.55 -4.13 12.89
N MET A 191 -7.52 -3.71 13.63
CA MET A 191 -6.20 -4.32 13.66
C MET A 191 -5.85 -4.74 15.09
N ILE A 192 -5.29 -5.93 15.26
CA ILE A 192 -4.82 -6.44 16.56
C ILE A 192 -3.31 -6.62 16.50
N ILE A 193 -2.62 -5.95 17.42
CA ILE A 193 -1.17 -6.05 17.60
C ILE A 193 -0.90 -6.64 18.98
N ALA A 194 -0.18 -7.75 19.01
CA ALA A 194 0.34 -8.31 20.25
C ALA A 194 1.75 -7.74 20.49
N LEU A 195 1.93 -7.04 21.60
CA LEU A 195 3.24 -6.67 22.14
C LEU A 195 3.66 -7.77 23.08
N CYS A 196 4.68 -8.53 22.67
CA CYS A 196 5.16 -9.69 23.39
C CYS A 196 6.59 -9.46 23.90
N HIS A 197 6.88 -9.95 25.08
CA HIS A 197 8.22 -10.11 25.59
C HIS A 197 8.49 -11.60 25.85
N GLN A 198 8.76 -12.32 24.76
CA GLN A 198 8.85 -13.79 24.72
C GLN A 198 9.89 -14.22 23.71
N ARG A 199 10.44 -15.42 23.87
CA ARG A 199 11.27 -16.03 22.83
C ARG A 199 10.48 -16.38 21.57
N GLU A 200 11.18 -16.39 20.45
CA GLU A 200 10.65 -16.66 19.10
C GLU A 200 9.82 -17.94 19.01
N ALA A 201 10.21 -19.00 19.74
CA ALA A 201 9.49 -20.26 19.76
C ALA A 201 8.06 -20.10 20.29
N HIS A 202 7.87 -19.25 21.30
CA HIS A 202 6.56 -18.94 21.88
C HIS A 202 5.75 -18.02 20.97
N ASP A 203 6.37 -17.02 20.34
CA ASP A 203 5.68 -16.17 19.36
C ASP A 203 5.21 -16.95 18.14
N THR A 204 6.06 -17.86 17.65
CA THR A 204 5.72 -18.72 16.51
C THR A 204 4.54 -19.62 16.86
N ARG A 205 4.51 -20.15 18.08
CA ARG A 205 3.37 -20.94 18.58
C ARG A 205 2.10 -20.10 18.69
N LEU A 206 2.20 -18.88 19.25
CA LEU A 206 1.08 -17.95 19.38
C LEU A 206 0.47 -17.63 18.00
N ALA A 207 1.31 -17.31 17.01
CA ALA A 207 0.88 -17.04 15.63
C ALA A 207 0.20 -18.24 14.95
N GLN A 208 0.62 -19.48 15.28
CA GLN A 208 -0.01 -20.69 14.74
C GLN A 208 -1.37 -20.98 15.38
N GLU A 209 -1.48 -20.73 16.67
CA GLU A 209 -2.63 -21.07 17.50
C GLU A 209 -3.74 -20.00 17.50
N VAL A 210 -3.39 -18.74 17.21
CA VAL A 210 -4.30 -17.57 17.22
C VAL A 210 -4.12 -16.75 15.92
N PRO A 211 -4.73 -17.19 14.80
CA PRO A 211 -4.62 -16.49 13.53
C PRO A 211 -5.36 -15.14 13.48
N GLU A 212 -6.09 -14.77 14.53
CA GLU A 212 -6.83 -13.50 14.62
C GLU A 212 -5.92 -12.29 14.94
N ILE A 213 -4.66 -12.53 15.29
CA ILE A 213 -3.62 -11.50 15.51
C ILE A 213 -2.97 -11.14 14.17
N ASP A 214 -2.92 -9.85 13.86
CA ASP A 214 -2.37 -9.36 12.59
C ASP A 214 -0.83 -9.23 12.66
N ILE A 215 -0.33 -8.66 13.76
CA ILE A 215 1.10 -8.40 13.98
C ILE A 215 1.49 -8.78 15.41
N ILE A 216 2.61 -9.49 15.55
CA ILE A 216 3.29 -9.76 16.81
C ILE A 216 4.61 -8.98 16.80
N LEU A 217 4.75 -8.08 17.77
CA LEU A 217 5.94 -7.28 18.01
C LEU A 217 6.64 -7.84 19.23
N SER A 218 7.72 -8.57 19.00
CA SER A 218 8.43 -9.36 20.01
C SER A 218 9.71 -8.67 20.51
N GLY A 219 10.15 -9.07 21.71
CA GLY A 219 11.40 -8.70 22.37
C GLY A 219 12.19 -9.92 22.86
N HIS A 220 13.07 -9.75 23.85
CA HIS A 220 13.83 -10.79 24.57
C HIS A 220 14.98 -11.48 23.80
N ASP A 221 14.83 -11.78 22.51
CA ASP A 221 15.84 -12.53 21.73
C ASP A 221 17.03 -11.70 21.21
N HIS A 222 17.00 -10.37 21.40
CA HIS A 222 18.05 -9.38 21.06
C HIS A 222 18.53 -9.35 19.60
N HIS A 223 17.88 -10.10 18.71
CA HIS A 223 18.25 -10.23 17.31
C HIS A 223 17.15 -9.68 16.40
N TYR A 224 17.53 -8.84 15.44
CA TYR A 224 16.59 -8.39 14.42
C TYR A 224 16.13 -9.56 13.57
N ARG A 225 14.81 -9.78 13.55
CA ARG A 225 14.20 -10.83 12.75
C ARG A 225 12.82 -10.40 12.28
N GLN A 226 12.52 -10.76 11.03
CA GLN A 226 11.20 -10.66 10.45
C GLN A 226 10.79 -12.05 9.97
N SER A 227 9.63 -12.51 10.42
CA SER A 227 9.03 -13.77 10.00
C SER A 227 7.55 -13.57 9.69
N LYS A 228 7.00 -14.38 8.78
CA LYS A 228 5.56 -14.44 8.52
C LYS A 228 5.10 -15.86 8.74
N VAL A 229 4.19 -16.05 9.70
CA VAL A 229 3.62 -17.35 10.03
C VAL A 229 2.14 -17.27 9.69
N ARG A 230 1.71 -18.03 8.67
CA ARG A 230 0.38 -17.91 8.06
C ARG A 230 0.15 -16.48 7.55
N GLU A 231 -0.81 -15.74 8.11
CA GLU A 231 -1.07 -14.33 7.80
C GLU A 231 -0.55 -13.37 8.86
N THR A 232 -0.06 -13.87 10.00
CA THR A 232 0.46 -13.05 11.10
C THR A 232 1.93 -12.71 10.86
N HIS A 233 2.27 -11.43 11.00
CA HIS A 233 3.64 -10.94 10.89
C HIS A 233 4.31 -10.92 12.26
N ILE A 234 5.48 -11.55 12.39
CA ILE A 234 6.29 -11.54 13.61
C ILE A 234 7.53 -10.68 13.36
N LEU A 235 7.82 -9.75 14.25
CA LEU A 235 8.94 -8.82 14.13
C LEU A 235 9.63 -8.61 15.48
N CYS A 236 10.95 -8.79 15.51
CA CYS A 236 11.83 -8.38 16.60
C CYS A 236 12.82 -7.34 16.06
N SER A 237 13.00 -6.24 16.77
CA SER A 237 13.74 -5.05 16.31
C SER A 237 15.18 -4.97 16.82
N GLY A 238 15.76 -6.09 17.29
CA GLY A 238 17.15 -6.15 17.74
C GLY A 238 17.31 -5.77 19.20
N SER A 239 18.33 -4.97 19.53
CA SER A 239 18.59 -4.46 20.89
C SER A 239 19.47 -3.19 20.87
N ASP A 240 19.62 -2.53 22.02
CA ASP A 240 20.55 -1.41 22.29
C ASP A 240 20.43 -0.22 21.30
N TYR A 241 19.22 0.07 20.81
CA TYR A 241 18.98 1.09 19.78
C TYR A 241 19.80 0.90 18.48
N LYS A 242 20.36 -0.28 18.26
CA LYS A 242 21.14 -0.61 17.07
C LYS A 242 20.27 -0.69 15.82
N GLN A 243 19.06 -1.17 16.01
CA GLN A 243 18.10 -1.48 14.97
C GLN A 243 16.74 -0.89 15.34
N LEU A 244 15.96 -0.58 14.33
CA LEU A 244 14.64 0.02 14.46
C LEU A 244 13.78 -0.49 13.32
N SER A 245 12.56 -0.92 13.62
CA SER A 245 11.63 -1.38 12.60
C SER A 245 10.60 -0.30 12.29
N TYR A 246 10.54 0.09 11.03
CA TYR A 246 9.51 0.96 10.50
C TYR A 246 8.53 0.15 9.66
N ILE A 247 7.26 0.18 10.03
CA ILE A 247 6.20 -0.66 9.45
C ILE A 247 5.14 0.25 8.84
N GLU A 248 4.81 -0.02 7.59
CA GLU A 248 3.73 0.62 6.86
C GLU A 248 2.61 -0.39 6.63
N ALA A 249 1.46 -0.17 7.25
CA ALA A 249 0.28 -0.99 7.01
C ALA A 249 -0.66 -0.25 6.06
N VAL A 250 -1.04 -0.93 4.98
CA VAL A 250 -2.02 -0.45 4.00
C VAL A 250 -3.29 -1.26 4.15
N ARG A 251 -4.42 -0.59 4.33
CA ARG A 251 -5.74 -1.24 4.33
C ARG A 251 -6.01 -1.73 2.91
N THR A 252 -5.96 -3.04 2.71
CA THR A 252 -6.28 -3.65 1.42
C THR A 252 -7.79 -3.74 1.27
N THR A 253 -8.29 -3.37 0.09
CA THR A 253 -9.70 -3.53 -0.31
C THR A 253 -9.94 -4.88 -0.97
N SER A 254 -9.10 -5.90 -0.73
CA SER A 254 -9.29 -7.24 -1.31
C SER A 254 -10.63 -7.85 -0.90
N GLY A 255 -11.10 -7.50 0.30
CA GLY A 255 -12.45 -7.78 0.75
C GLY A 255 -13.51 -7.11 -0.14
N THR A 256 -13.29 -5.88 -0.59
CA THR A 256 -14.25 -5.10 -1.39
C THR A 256 -14.67 -5.86 -2.64
N VAL A 257 -13.74 -6.36 -3.45
CA VAL A 257 -14.11 -7.05 -4.71
C VAL A 257 -14.88 -8.35 -4.44
N ARG A 258 -14.72 -8.93 -3.24
CA ARG A 258 -15.36 -10.19 -2.82
C ARG A 258 -16.60 -10.02 -1.93
N SER A 259 -16.90 -8.81 -1.46
CA SER A 259 -18.02 -8.53 -0.55
C SER A 259 -18.97 -7.45 -1.05
N GLN A 260 -18.49 -6.51 -1.87
CA GLN A 260 -19.24 -5.34 -2.31
C GLN A 260 -18.85 -4.92 -3.74
N GLU A 261 -19.51 -3.88 -4.25
CA GLU A 261 -19.21 -3.34 -5.57
C GLU A 261 -17.82 -2.70 -5.62
N SER A 262 -17.04 -3.04 -6.66
CA SER A 262 -15.72 -2.48 -6.91
C SER A 262 -15.73 -1.64 -8.18
N ASN A 263 -15.09 -0.47 -8.13
CA ASN A 263 -14.93 0.41 -9.28
C ASN A 263 -14.12 -0.25 -10.42
N MET A 264 -13.07 -1.03 -10.09
CA MET A 264 -12.32 -1.82 -11.09
C MET A 264 -13.18 -2.91 -11.69
N GLY A 265 -14.01 -3.57 -10.86
CA GLY A 265 -14.99 -4.56 -11.31
C GLY A 265 -15.98 -3.98 -12.32
N ASN A 266 -16.53 -2.80 -12.02
CA ASN A 266 -17.42 -2.07 -12.90
C ASN A 266 -16.74 -1.70 -14.22
N PHE A 267 -15.53 -1.14 -14.15
CA PHE A 267 -14.78 -0.72 -15.33
C PHE A 267 -14.53 -1.87 -16.30
N VAL A 268 -14.04 -3.01 -15.80
CA VAL A 268 -13.75 -4.17 -16.64
C VAL A 268 -15.03 -4.76 -17.22
N SER A 269 -16.08 -4.88 -16.41
CA SER A 269 -17.38 -5.37 -16.87
C SER A 269 -17.98 -4.46 -17.96
N ASP A 270 -17.88 -3.14 -17.80
CA ASP A 270 -18.35 -2.17 -18.79
C ASP A 270 -17.58 -2.25 -20.09
N LEU A 271 -16.26 -2.44 -20.02
CA LEU A 271 -15.43 -2.58 -21.19
C LEU A 271 -15.72 -3.88 -21.96
N MET A 272 -15.95 -4.99 -21.23
CA MET A 272 -16.39 -6.26 -21.83
C MET A 272 -17.73 -6.11 -22.54
N ARG A 273 -18.71 -5.49 -21.87
CA ARG A 273 -20.05 -5.23 -22.44
C ARG A 273 -19.96 -4.37 -23.71
N TYR A 274 -19.17 -3.30 -23.68
CA TYR A 274 -19.02 -2.38 -24.81
C TYR A 274 -18.30 -3.01 -26.00
N TYR A 275 -17.24 -3.79 -25.75
CA TYR A 275 -16.47 -4.42 -26.82
C TYR A 275 -17.30 -5.43 -27.62
N TYR A 276 -18.13 -6.22 -26.93
CA TYR A 276 -18.97 -7.25 -27.55
C TYR A 276 -20.40 -6.80 -27.89
N GLY A 277 -20.82 -5.62 -27.43
CA GLY A 277 -22.17 -5.11 -27.65
C GLY A 277 -23.26 -5.95 -26.98
N THR A 278 -22.99 -6.52 -25.80
CA THR A 278 -23.92 -7.40 -25.08
C THR A 278 -24.92 -6.63 -24.22
N ASP A 279 -26.03 -7.28 -23.87
CA ASP A 279 -27.04 -6.72 -22.97
C ASP A 279 -26.47 -6.48 -21.57
N CYS A 280 -25.71 -7.45 -21.06
CA CYS A 280 -25.07 -7.37 -19.75
C CYS A 280 -23.67 -8.00 -19.76
N ALA A 281 -22.90 -7.71 -18.71
CA ALA A 281 -21.63 -8.39 -18.44
C ALA A 281 -21.49 -8.71 -16.95
N MET A 282 -20.76 -9.78 -16.66
CA MET A 282 -20.49 -10.21 -15.29
C MET A 282 -19.12 -10.85 -15.19
N ILE A 283 -18.36 -10.48 -14.17
CA ILE A 283 -17.13 -11.14 -13.75
C ILE A 283 -17.22 -11.47 -12.27
N VAL A 284 -16.43 -12.43 -11.81
CA VAL A 284 -16.34 -12.75 -10.37
C VAL A 284 -15.15 -12.07 -9.73
N GLY A 285 -15.25 -11.70 -8.46
CA GLY A 285 -14.21 -11.00 -7.71
C GLY A 285 -12.88 -11.75 -7.66
N GLY A 286 -12.90 -13.08 -7.71
CA GLY A 286 -11.70 -13.92 -7.84
C GLY A 286 -10.90 -13.72 -9.13
N THR A 287 -11.45 -12.99 -10.11
CA THR A 287 -10.76 -12.60 -11.36
C THR A 287 -9.80 -11.44 -11.13
N ILE A 288 -10.11 -10.54 -10.18
CA ILE A 288 -9.30 -9.37 -9.87
C ILE A 288 -8.41 -9.74 -8.69
N ARG A 289 -7.09 -9.72 -8.91
CA ARG A 289 -6.07 -10.13 -7.93
C ARG A 289 -5.26 -8.99 -7.34
N ALA A 290 -5.44 -7.77 -7.84
CA ALA A 290 -4.78 -6.61 -7.27
C ALA A 290 -5.45 -6.23 -5.95
N ASP A 291 -4.72 -6.48 -4.86
CA ASP A 291 -5.11 -6.09 -3.49
C ASP A 291 -4.58 -4.69 -3.15
N VAL A 292 -4.51 -3.78 -4.14
CA VAL A 292 -3.88 -2.46 -4.02
C VAL A 292 -4.79 -1.38 -4.59
N VAL A 293 -4.87 -0.23 -3.89
CA VAL A 293 -5.49 0.99 -4.42
C VAL A 293 -4.47 1.73 -5.25
N TYR A 294 -4.74 1.88 -6.55
CA TYR A 294 -3.88 2.66 -7.44
C TYR A 294 -4.13 4.16 -7.24
N PRO A 295 -3.11 4.95 -6.85
CA PRO A 295 -3.27 6.40 -6.73
C PRO A 295 -3.50 7.04 -8.11
N PRO A 296 -4.04 8.27 -8.16
CA PRO A 296 -4.12 9.03 -9.41
C PRO A 296 -2.73 9.13 -10.06
N GLY A 297 -2.59 8.61 -11.28
CA GLY A 297 -1.28 8.57 -11.93
C GLY A 297 -1.21 7.65 -13.14
N ILE A 298 0.02 7.36 -13.54
CA ILE A 298 0.31 6.52 -14.71
C ILE A 298 0.07 5.05 -14.36
N LEU A 299 -0.93 4.45 -14.99
CA LEU A 299 -1.13 3.00 -14.94
C LEU A 299 -0.11 2.30 -15.84
N ARG A 300 0.74 1.45 -15.26
CA ARG A 300 1.76 0.69 -15.99
C ARG A 300 1.20 -0.65 -16.45
N LEU A 301 1.84 -1.25 -17.45
CA LEU A 301 1.46 -2.60 -17.90
C LEU A 301 1.60 -3.64 -16.76
N LYS A 302 2.61 -3.47 -15.90
CA LYS A 302 2.78 -4.28 -14.69
C LYS A 302 1.52 -4.24 -13.81
N ASP A 303 0.94 -3.07 -13.61
CA ASP A 303 -0.25 -2.89 -12.76
C ASP A 303 -1.47 -3.64 -13.33
N ILE A 304 -1.62 -3.64 -14.66
CA ILE A 304 -2.68 -4.40 -15.34
C ILE A 304 -2.47 -5.92 -15.18
N VAL A 305 -1.23 -6.39 -15.32
CA VAL A 305 -0.87 -7.81 -15.15
C VAL A 305 -1.03 -8.25 -13.70
N ASP A 306 -0.66 -7.40 -12.74
CA ASP A 306 -0.86 -7.65 -11.31
C ASP A 306 -2.37 -7.72 -10.97
N CYS A 307 -3.21 -6.92 -11.63
CA CYS A 307 -4.68 -7.02 -11.51
C CYS A 307 -5.24 -8.31 -12.12
N PHE A 308 -4.78 -8.66 -13.32
CA PHE A 308 -5.30 -9.76 -14.14
C PHE A 308 -4.15 -10.69 -14.56
N PRO A 309 -3.65 -11.54 -13.64
CA PRO A 309 -2.50 -12.40 -13.91
C PRO A 309 -2.85 -13.57 -14.84
N PHE A 310 -4.14 -13.89 -14.98
CA PHE A 310 -4.61 -15.01 -15.77
C PHE A 310 -4.96 -14.59 -17.20
N GLU A 311 -4.58 -15.44 -18.15
CA GLU A 311 -4.93 -15.29 -19.56
C GLU A 311 -6.32 -15.87 -19.84
N ASP A 312 -7.34 -15.29 -19.21
CA ASP A 312 -8.72 -15.71 -19.41
C ASP A 312 -9.36 -15.00 -20.61
N PRO A 313 -9.87 -15.74 -21.61
CA PRO A 313 -10.65 -15.16 -22.69
C PRO A 313 -12.05 -14.77 -22.21
N VAL A 314 -12.56 -13.68 -22.79
CA VAL A 314 -13.95 -13.26 -22.64
C VAL A 314 -14.84 -14.14 -23.54
N VAL A 315 -15.87 -14.73 -22.94
CA VAL A 315 -16.85 -15.60 -23.60
C VAL A 315 -18.21 -14.92 -23.55
N VAL A 316 -18.96 -14.97 -24.65
CA VAL A 316 -20.31 -14.40 -24.72
C VAL A 316 -21.31 -15.53 -24.81
N ILE A 317 -22.28 -15.56 -23.91
CA ILE A 317 -23.32 -16.59 -23.85
C ILE A 317 -24.72 -16.00 -23.93
N LYS A 318 -25.66 -16.77 -24.50
CA LYS A 318 -27.10 -16.53 -24.44
C LYS A 318 -27.71 -17.35 -23.32
N LEU A 319 -28.48 -16.69 -22.45
CA LEU A 319 -29.16 -17.32 -21.32
C LEU A 319 -30.52 -16.69 -21.06
N LYS A 320 -31.41 -17.46 -20.43
CA LYS A 320 -32.72 -16.96 -19.96
C LYS A 320 -32.58 -16.17 -18.68
N GLY A 321 -33.50 -15.23 -18.43
CA GLY A 321 -33.52 -14.45 -17.18
C GLY A 321 -33.50 -15.30 -15.91
N GLN A 322 -34.15 -16.47 -15.92
CA GLN A 322 -34.08 -17.42 -14.80
C GLN A 322 -32.64 -17.85 -14.48
N GLN A 323 -31.81 -18.13 -15.49
CA GLN A 323 -30.42 -18.55 -15.30
C GLN A 323 -29.55 -17.41 -14.78
N LEU A 324 -29.85 -16.16 -15.19
CA LEU A 324 -29.17 -14.97 -14.68
C LEU A 324 -29.44 -14.80 -13.18
N LEU A 325 -30.68 -14.98 -12.76
CA LEU A 325 -31.06 -14.91 -11.35
C LEU A 325 -30.36 -16.00 -10.52
N GLU A 326 -30.31 -17.24 -11.02
CA GLU A 326 -29.59 -18.33 -10.35
C GLU A 326 -28.10 -18.04 -10.21
N ALA A 327 -27.48 -17.45 -11.24
CA ALA A 327 -26.07 -17.03 -11.18
C ALA A 327 -25.83 -15.97 -10.10
N LEU A 328 -26.67 -14.93 -10.04
CA LEU A 328 -26.56 -13.89 -9.01
C LEU A 328 -26.76 -14.46 -7.60
N ARG A 329 -27.72 -15.38 -7.43
CA ARG A 329 -27.95 -16.09 -6.16
C ARG A 329 -26.74 -16.91 -5.73
N ASN A 330 -26.13 -17.66 -6.65
CA ASN A 330 -24.89 -18.40 -6.36
C ASN A 330 -23.77 -17.45 -5.93
N GLY A 331 -23.63 -16.30 -6.60
CA GLY A 331 -22.62 -15.29 -6.28
C GLY A 331 -22.69 -14.73 -4.86
N VAL A 332 -23.88 -14.58 -4.29
CA VAL A 332 -24.08 -14.09 -2.91
C VAL A 332 -24.31 -15.20 -1.87
N SER A 333 -24.28 -16.46 -2.28
CA SER A 333 -24.64 -17.62 -1.44
C SER A 333 -23.77 -17.80 -0.20
N LYS A 334 -22.46 -17.49 -0.29
CA LYS A 334 -21.49 -17.62 0.81
C LYS A 334 -21.14 -16.32 1.52
N HIS A 335 -21.77 -15.20 1.16
CA HIS A 335 -21.58 -13.94 1.88
C HIS A 335 -21.92 -14.14 3.37
N PRO A 336 -21.10 -13.66 4.34
CA PRO A 336 -19.97 -12.72 4.23
C PRO A 336 -18.57 -13.36 4.05
N ALA A 337 -18.46 -14.66 3.76
CA ALA A 337 -17.16 -15.27 3.49
C ALA A 337 -16.54 -14.61 2.24
N LEU A 338 -15.26 -14.23 2.33
CA LEU A 338 -14.47 -13.56 1.26
C LEU A 338 -14.09 -14.52 0.12
N ASP A 339 -15.09 -15.19 -0.43
CA ASP A 339 -14.95 -16.16 -1.50
C ASP A 339 -14.89 -15.44 -2.86
N GLY A 340 -14.18 -16.03 -3.82
CA GLY A 340 -13.95 -15.44 -5.15
C GLY A 340 -15.23 -15.28 -5.98
N ARG A 341 -16.32 -15.96 -5.60
CA ARG A 341 -17.59 -16.04 -6.32
C ARG A 341 -18.39 -14.75 -6.42
N PHE A 342 -18.06 -13.70 -5.67
CA PHE A 342 -18.90 -12.50 -5.62
C PHE A 342 -18.95 -11.82 -7.00
N PRO A 343 -20.15 -11.52 -7.55
CA PRO A 343 -20.28 -11.02 -8.91
C PRO A 343 -20.10 -9.50 -8.97
N GLN A 344 -19.22 -9.04 -9.86
CA GLN A 344 -19.13 -7.67 -10.33
C GLN A 344 -19.86 -7.58 -11.68
N VAL A 345 -20.66 -6.54 -11.89
CA VAL A 345 -21.66 -6.52 -12.97
C VAL A 345 -21.66 -5.23 -13.78
N SER A 346 -22.07 -5.33 -15.04
CA SER A 346 -22.37 -4.20 -15.94
C SER A 346 -23.78 -4.30 -16.49
N ASN A 347 -24.49 -3.17 -16.47
CA ASN A 347 -25.88 -3.03 -16.90
C ASN A 347 -26.88 -3.95 -16.17
N ILE A 348 -26.47 -4.50 -15.02
CA ILE A 348 -27.30 -5.24 -14.07
C ILE A 348 -27.26 -4.44 -12.76
N SER A 349 -28.41 -4.27 -12.13
CA SER A 349 -28.50 -3.75 -10.77
C SER A 349 -29.28 -4.74 -9.93
N PHE A 350 -28.72 -5.16 -8.79
CA PHE A 350 -29.40 -6.10 -7.90
C PHE A 350 -29.28 -5.70 -6.44
N THR A 351 -30.31 -6.05 -5.68
CA THR A 351 -30.38 -5.85 -4.23
C THR A 351 -30.36 -7.20 -3.54
N PHE A 352 -29.50 -7.38 -2.53
CA PHE A 352 -29.43 -8.61 -1.75
C PHE A 352 -29.47 -8.36 -0.23
N ASP A 353 -30.05 -9.31 0.48
CA ASP A 353 -30.20 -9.32 1.93
C ASP A 353 -29.43 -10.52 2.52
N PRO A 354 -28.31 -10.28 3.22
CA PRO A 354 -27.46 -11.35 3.75
C PRO A 354 -28.10 -12.13 4.91
N SER A 355 -29.17 -11.60 5.53
CA SER A 355 -29.89 -12.26 6.63
C SER A 355 -30.81 -13.39 6.16
N ARG A 356 -31.11 -13.44 4.86
CA ARG A 356 -32.00 -14.46 4.27
C ARG A 356 -31.25 -15.75 3.95
N ASN A 357 -32.01 -16.84 3.81
CA ASN A 357 -31.52 -18.13 3.35
C ASN A 357 -30.81 -17.97 2.00
N SER A 358 -29.73 -18.73 1.78
CA SER A 358 -28.84 -18.61 0.60
C SER A 358 -29.56 -18.64 -0.76
N ALA A 359 -30.70 -19.32 -0.87
CA ALA A 359 -31.52 -19.37 -2.08
C ALA A 359 -32.33 -18.09 -2.37
N ASP A 360 -32.72 -17.34 -1.32
CA ASP A 360 -33.64 -16.18 -1.40
C ASP A 360 -32.99 -14.85 -1.00
N ARG A 361 -31.65 -14.79 -1.03
CA ARG A 361 -30.89 -13.58 -0.69
C ARG A 361 -31.09 -12.43 -1.66
N VAL A 362 -31.35 -12.71 -2.94
CA VAL A 362 -31.54 -11.66 -3.96
C VAL A 362 -32.99 -11.22 -3.97
N VAL A 363 -33.24 -9.94 -3.64
CA VAL A 363 -34.58 -9.35 -3.45
C VAL A 363 -35.12 -8.72 -4.73
N GLY A 364 -34.24 -8.13 -5.54
CA GLY A 364 -34.64 -7.49 -6.79
C GLY A 364 -33.47 -7.42 -7.76
N VAL A 365 -33.76 -7.63 -9.06
CA VAL A 365 -32.81 -7.57 -10.16
C VAL A 365 -33.40 -6.74 -11.30
N GLN A 366 -32.60 -5.83 -11.83
CA GLN A 366 -32.91 -5.02 -13.00
C GLN A 366 -31.79 -5.16 -14.02
N VAL A 367 -32.14 -5.20 -15.31
CA VAL A 367 -31.20 -5.20 -16.43
C VAL A 367 -31.56 -4.04 -17.35
N GLY A 368 -30.60 -3.15 -17.62
CA GLY A 368 -30.85 -1.96 -18.44
C GLY A 368 -31.95 -1.03 -17.92
N GLY A 369 -32.15 -0.96 -16.59
CA GLY A 369 -33.22 -0.18 -15.95
C GLY A 369 -34.61 -0.83 -16.00
N THR A 370 -34.75 -2.00 -16.63
CA THR A 370 -36.01 -2.76 -16.65
C THR A 370 -35.96 -3.94 -15.67
N PRO A 371 -37.07 -4.30 -14.99
CA PRO A 371 -37.13 -5.51 -14.16
C PRO A 371 -36.76 -6.75 -14.97
N LEU A 372 -36.07 -7.69 -14.34
CA LEU A 372 -35.65 -8.94 -14.99
C LEU A 372 -36.87 -9.76 -15.43
N ASP A 373 -37.03 -9.92 -16.74
CA ASP A 373 -37.97 -10.88 -17.33
C ASP A 373 -37.32 -12.28 -17.34
N MET A 374 -38.01 -13.27 -16.77
CA MET A 374 -37.50 -14.64 -16.59
C MET A 374 -37.43 -15.44 -17.90
N ASP A 375 -38.35 -15.17 -18.83
CA ASP A 375 -38.50 -15.94 -20.07
C ASP A 375 -37.72 -15.32 -21.24
N ARG A 376 -37.39 -14.03 -21.13
CA ARG A 376 -36.56 -13.32 -22.11
C ARG A 376 -35.13 -13.89 -22.15
N GLU A 377 -34.58 -14.00 -23.35
CA GLU A 377 -33.18 -14.30 -23.58
C GLU A 377 -32.32 -13.03 -23.52
N TYR A 378 -31.19 -13.12 -22.83
CA TYR A 378 -30.19 -12.07 -22.69
C TYR A 378 -28.83 -12.54 -23.18
N THR A 379 -28.03 -11.61 -23.68
CA THR A 379 -26.61 -11.83 -23.99
C THR A 379 -25.73 -11.37 -22.82
N LEU A 380 -24.92 -12.27 -22.30
CA LEU A 380 -24.01 -12.01 -21.18
C LEU A 380 -22.55 -12.20 -21.61
N ALA A 381 -21.75 -11.15 -21.47
CA ALA A 381 -20.30 -11.26 -21.55
C ALA A 381 -19.73 -11.69 -20.19
N THR A 382 -18.97 -12.79 -20.19
CA THR A 382 -18.39 -13.40 -19.00
C THR A 382 -17.00 -13.96 -19.32
N ARG A 383 -16.42 -14.76 -18.43
CA ARG A 383 -15.16 -15.47 -18.65
C ARG A 383 -15.37 -16.97 -18.78
N ASP A 384 -14.47 -17.63 -19.49
CA ASP A 384 -14.50 -19.09 -19.70
C ASP A 384 -14.61 -19.90 -18.39
N PHE A 385 -13.85 -19.54 -17.36
CA PHE A 385 -13.91 -20.18 -16.03
C PHE A 385 -15.35 -20.32 -15.47
N LEU A 386 -16.20 -19.29 -15.65
CA LEU A 386 -17.58 -19.31 -15.17
C LEU A 386 -18.46 -20.21 -16.03
N VAL A 387 -18.22 -20.22 -17.34
CA VAL A 387 -18.92 -21.07 -18.30
C VAL A 387 -18.58 -22.55 -18.12
N ARG A 388 -17.42 -22.89 -17.55
CA ARG A 388 -17.11 -24.28 -17.17
C ARG A 388 -17.80 -24.74 -15.89
N GLY A 389 -18.40 -23.81 -15.14
CA GLY A 389 -19.03 -24.04 -13.84
C GLY A 389 -18.11 -23.77 -12.64
N GLY A 390 -17.03 -23.01 -12.84
CA GLY A 390 -16.16 -22.53 -11.76
C GLY A 390 -16.95 -21.79 -10.68
N ASP A 391 -16.45 -21.79 -9.44
CA ASP A 391 -17.07 -21.16 -8.26
C ASP A 391 -18.55 -21.56 -7.97
N GLY A 392 -19.01 -22.67 -8.55
CA GLY A 392 -20.37 -23.18 -8.39
C GLY A 392 -21.38 -22.63 -9.40
N TYR A 393 -20.93 -21.92 -10.44
CA TYR A 393 -21.78 -21.37 -11.50
C TYR A 393 -22.24 -22.42 -12.52
N THR A 394 -22.79 -23.55 -12.05
CA THR A 394 -23.29 -24.62 -12.92
C THR A 394 -24.43 -24.16 -13.84
N CYS A 395 -25.18 -23.14 -13.43
CA CYS A 395 -26.25 -22.51 -14.22
C CYS A 395 -25.76 -21.82 -15.51
N LEU A 396 -24.48 -21.44 -15.58
CA LEU A 396 -23.88 -20.76 -16.73
C LEU A 396 -23.22 -21.72 -17.72
N ARG A 397 -23.25 -23.03 -17.46
CA ARG A 397 -22.60 -24.02 -18.32
C ARG A 397 -23.14 -23.99 -19.74
N THR A 398 -22.23 -23.88 -20.71
CA THR A 398 -22.55 -23.98 -22.13
C THR A 398 -22.82 -25.41 -22.55
N GLN A 399 -23.54 -25.57 -23.66
CA GLN A 399 -23.83 -26.87 -24.26
C GLN A 399 -22.56 -27.69 -24.55
N SER A 400 -21.47 -27.04 -24.97
CA SER A 400 -20.15 -27.68 -25.17
C SER A 400 -19.58 -28.30 -23.89
N HIS A 401 -19.97 -27.79 -22.72
CA HIS A 401 -19.56 -28.27 -21.40
C HIS A 401 -20.68 -29.01 -20.66
N GLY A 402 -21.69 -29.50 -21.40
CA GLY A 402 -22.81 -30.28 -20.84
C GLY A 402 -23.86 -29.46 -20.09
N GLY A 403 -23.97 -28.16 -20.40
CA GLY A 403 -24.97 -27.26 -19.83
C GLY A 403 -26.06 -26.80 -20.80
N ARG A 404 -26.80 -25.75 -20.42
CA ARG A 404 -28.02 -25.29 -21.10
C ARG A 404 -27.82 -24.01 -21.92
N THR A 405 -26.74 -23.27 -21.73
CA THR A 405 -26.51 -21.98 -22.40
C THR A 405 -25.86 -22.14 -23.77
N VAL A 406 -26.18 -21.24 -24.69
CA VAL A 406 -25.60 -21.23 -26.04
C VAL A 406 -24.45 -20.23 -26.08
N SER A 407 -23.27 -20.67 -26.51
CA SER A 407 -22.13 -19.78 -26.71
C SER A 407 -22.28 -19.03 -28.04
N VAL A 408 -22.08 -17.71 -28.00
CA VAL A 408 -22.04 -16.83 -29.18
C VAL A 408 -20.60 -16.55 -29.58
N VAL A 409 -19.72 -16.41 -28.59
CA VAL A 409 -18.27 -16.26 -28.77
C VAL A 409 -17.60 -17.26 -27.85
N ASP A 410 -16.97 -18.27 -28.43
CA ASP A 410 -16.24 -19.33 -27.73
C ASP A 410 -14.88 -18.88 -27.23
N GLU A 411 -14.26 -19.69 -26.37
CA GLU A 411 -12.93 -19.44 -25.77
C GLU A 411 -11.83 -19.19 -26.81
N GLU A 412 -11.90 -19.84 -27.99
CA GLU A 412 -10.92 -19.68 -29.07
C GLU A 412 -11.01 -18.30 -29.76
N ASN A 413 -12.21 -17.69 -29.76
CA ASN A 413 -12.48 -16.41 -30.41
C ASN A 413 -12.56 -15.24 -29.40
N GLY A 414 -12.51 -15.55 -28.10
CA GLY A 414 -12.54 -14.58 -27.03
C GLY A 414 -11.25 -13.77 -26.94
N ILE A 415 -11.37 -12.46 -26.76
CA ILE A 415 -10.21 -11.61 -26.45
C ILE A 415 -9.85 -11.78 -24.98
N LEU A 416 -8.56 -11.79 -24.66
CA LEU A 416 -8.10 -11.76 -23.27
C LEU A 416 -8.50 -10.45 -22.60
N ILE A 417 -8.93 -10.51 -21.33
CA ILE A 417 -9.30 -9.31 -20.54
C ILE A 417 -8.14 -8.30 -20.50
N SER A 418 -6.91 -8.79 -20.29
CA SER A 418 -5.69 -7.97 -20.28
C SER A 418 -5.46 -7.25 -21.61
N MET A 419 -5.74 -7.92 -22.74
CA MET A 419 -5.62 -7.36 -24.07
C MET A 419 -6.71 -6.33 -24.37
N LEU A 420 -7.94 -6.58 -23.91
CA LEU A 420 -9.07 -5.66 -24.01
C LEU A 420 -8.80 -4.36 -23.23
N LEU A 421 -8.28 -4.46 -22.00
CA LEU A 421 -7.82 -3.30 -21.23
C LEU A 421 -6.69 -2.56 -21.95
N ARG A 422 -5.69 -3.29 -22.44
CA ARG A 422 -4.57 -2.70 -23.19
C ARG A 422 -5.06 -1.96 -24.44
N GLN A 423 -5.99 -2.54 -25.20
CA GLN A 423 -6.57 -1.91 -26.38
C GLN A 423 -7.36 -0.65 -26.03
N HIS A 424 -8.10 -0.65 -24.93
CA HIS A 424 -8.81 0.54 -24.44
C HIS A 424 -7.86 1.68 -24.07
N PHE A 425 -6.78 1.37 -23.35
CA PHE A 425 -5.77 2.37 -23.01
C PHE A 425 -5.01 2.84 -24.26
N LEU A 426 -4.62 1.95 -25.17
CA LEU A 426 -3.96 2.29 -26.44
C LEU A 426 -4.86 3.15 -27.34
N SER A 427 -6.16 2.84 -27.44
CA SER A 427 -7.10 3.62 -28.23
C SER A 427 -7.30 5.01 -27.62
N SER A 428 -7.39 5.11 -26.30
CA SER A 428 -7.45 6.38 -25.58
C SER A 428 -6.20 7.23 -25.80
N MET A 429 -5.00 6.61 -25.80
CA MET A 429 -3.75 7.28 -26.16
C MET A 429 -3.71 7.76 -27.61
N THR A 430 -4.34 7.01 -28.51
CA THR A 430 -4.33 7.33 -29.95
C THR A 430 -5.31 8.46 -30.25
N LEU A 431 -6.52 8.41 -29.68
CA LEU A 431 -7.52 9.49 -29.77
C LEU A 431 -6.98 10.80 -29.17
N GLY A 432 -6.24 10.72 -28.06
CA GLY A 432 -5.56 11.89 -27.46
C GLY A 432 -4.44 12.50 -28.32
N ARG A 433 -3.92 11.77 -29.32
CA ARG A 433 -2.89 12.26 -30.26
C ARG A 433 -3.44 12.81 -31.57
N TRP A 434 -4.76 12.87 -31.76
CA TRP A 434 -5.35 13.43 -32.97
C TRP A 434 -5.09 14.94 -33.05
N LYS A 435 -4.10 15.33 -33.85
CA LYS A 435 -3.69 16.73 -34.08
C LYS A 435 -4.79 17.65 -34.63
N HIS A 436 -5.90 17.09 -35.12
CA HIS A 436 -7.05 17.83 -35.64
C HIS A 436 -8.31 17.64 -34.79
N TRP A 437 -8.18 17.29 -33.51
CA TRP A 437 -9.30 17.31 -32.56
C TRP A 437 -9.72 18.76 -32.27
N GLY A 438 -10.39 19.37 -33.25
CA GLY A 438 -10.88 20.73 -33.18
C GLY A 438 -12.04 20.87 -32.20
N ALA A 439 -12.35 22.12 -31.82
CA ALA A 439 -13.46 22.44 -30.92
C ALA A 439 -14.80 21.81 -31.35
N ALA A 440 -15.04 21.65 -32.65
CA ALA A 440 -16.25 21.00 -33.18
C ALA A 440 -16.34 19.51 -32.85
N LEU A 441 -15.23 18.75 -32.93
CA LEU A 441 -15.20 17.34 -32.52
C LEU A 441 -15.24 17.22 -30.99
N GLY A 442 -14.56 18.12 -30.27
CA GLY A 442 -14.69 18.24 -28.82
C GLY A 442 -16.14 18.46 -28.39
N GLN A 443 -16.83 19.42 -28.99
CA GLN A 443 -18.24 19.72 -28.75
C GLN A 443 -19.15 18.58 -29.18
N HIS A 444 -18.90 17.91 -30.30
CA HIS A 444 -19.66 16.75 -30.74
C HIS A 444 -19.55 15.60 -29.74
N TRP A 445 -18.34 15.23 -29.32
CA TRP A 445 -18.14 14.14 -28.37
C TRP A 445 -18.51 14.52 -26.93
N SER A 446 -18.36 15.78 -26.54
CA SER A 446 -18.95 16.30 -25.30
C SER A 446 -20.48 16.28 -25.36
N ALA A 447 -21.10 16.60 -26.50
CA ALA A 447 -22.55 16.48 -26.67
C ALA A 447 -23.02 15.03 -26.68
N VAL A 448 -22.24 14.09 -27.23
CA VAL A 448 -22.48 12.64 -27.12
C VAL A 448 -22.36 12.20 -25.66
N GLN A 449 -21.34 12.66 -24.95
CA GLN A 449 -21.12 12.37 -23.54
C GLN A 449 -22.21 13.01 -22.65
N GLU A 450 -22.70 14.18 -23.02
CA GLU A 450 -23.84 14.87 -22.40
C GLU A 450 -25.17 14.18 -22.71
N HIS A 451 -25.31 13.60 -23.90
CA HIS A 451 -26.45 12.75 -24.25
C HIS A 451 -26.45 11.46 -23.42
N LEU A 452 -25.26 10.86 -23.23
CA LEU A 452 -25.06 9.72 -22.35
C LEU A 452 -25.35 10.08 -20.88
N ARG A 453 -24.98 11.29 -20.44
CA ARG A 453 -25.34 11.85 -19.11
C ARG A 453 -26.82 12.19 -18.96
N ARG A 454 -27.53 12.55 -20.03
CA ARG A 454 -29.00 12.73 -19.97
C ARG A 454 -29.75 11.41 -19.93
N ALA A 455 -29.17 10.35 -20.50
CA ALA A 455 -29.71 9.00 -20.45
C ALA A 455 -29.49 8.28 -19.10
N GLY A 456 -28.64 8.82 -18.21
CA GLY A 456 -28.39 8.29 -16.87
C GLY A 456 -28.18 9.41 -15.85
N SER A 457 -29.04 9.47 -14.83
CA SER A 457 -29.09 10.55 -13.83
C SER A 457 -27.76 10.76 -13.10
N VAL A 458 -27.05 11.84 -13.42
CA VAL A 458 -25.91 12.35 -12.64
C VAL A 458 -26.01 13.87 -12.53
N VAL A 459 -25.91 14.39 -11.30
CA VAL A 459 -25.81 15.83 -10.99
C VAL A 459 -24.33 16.18 -10.86
N GLU A 460 -23.85 17.18 -11.62
CA GLU A 460 -22.48 17.69 -11.50
C GLU A 460 -22.36 18.75 -10.39
N HIS A 461 -21.19 18.76 -9.74
CA HIS A 461 -20.79 19.71 -8.71
C HIS A 461 -20.39 21.06 -9.34
N THR A 462 -20.81 22.17 -8.74
CA THR A 462 -20.59 23.54 -9.24
C THR A 462 -19.11 23.96 -9.25
N ASP A 463 -18.62 24.38 -10.42
CA ASP A 463 -17.31 24.97 -10.69
C ASP A 463 -17.02 26.22 -9.82
N THR A 464 -15.94 26.20 -9.04
CA THR A 464 -15.26 27.41 -8.57
C THR A 464 -14.35 27.95 -9.68
N ARG A 465 -14.86 28.92 -10.44
CA ARG A 465 -14.10 29.64 -11.47
C ARG A 465 -13.00 30.50 -10.83
N HIS A 466 -11.73 30.14 -11.03
CA HIS A 466 -10.63 31.11 -11.03
C HIS A 466 -10.42 31.64 -12.45
N THR A 467 -10.88 32.87 -12.70
CA THR A 467 -10.66 33.60 -13.96
C THR A 467 -9.28 34.28 -13.93
N PHE A 468 -8.36 33.87 -14.81
CA PHE A 468 -7.14 34.64 -15.08
C PHE A 468 -7.47 35.82 -16.02
N ARG A 469 -7.24 37.04 -15.53
CA ARG A 469 -7.33 38.30 -16.27
C ARG A 469 -6.06 38.45 -17.12
N ARG A 470 -6.20 38.60 -18.44
CA ARG A 470 -5.13 39.02 -19.34
C ARG A 470 -5.03 40.55 -19.28
N ASP A 471 -3.94 41.08 -18.75
CA ASP A 471 -3.55 42.47 -18.97
C ASP A 471 -2.60 42.56 -20.17
N SER A 472 -2.92 43.51 -21.06
CA SER A 472 -2.23 43.82 -22.30
C SER A 472 -1.76 45.28 -22.26
N SER A 473 -0.45 45.48 -22.18
CA SER A 473 0.30 46.73 -22.44
C SER A 473 1.76 46.41 -22.11
N ASP A 474 2.84 46.75 -22.82
CA ASP A 474 3.14 47.66 -23.92
C ASP A 474 4.51 47.17 -24.47
N VAL A 475 4.68 46.95 -25.78
CA VAL A 475 5.40 47.82 -26.74
C VAL A 475 6.95 47.74 -26.72
N SER A 476 7.47 47.39 -27.91
CA SER A 476 8.78 47.72 -28.50
C SER A 476 9.99 46.86 -28.08
N ALA A 477 10.96 46.49 -28.93
CA ALA A 477 11.25 46.89 -30.30
C ALA A 477 12.03 45.78 -31.04
N ARG A 478 11.60 45.53 -32.28
CA ARG A 478 12.37 45.26 -33.51
C ARG A 478 13.89 45.03 -33.39
N ARG A 479 14.37 43.94 -34.01
CA ARG A 479 15.03 44.00 -35.35
C ARG A 479 15.24 42.60 -35.96
N ALA A 480 14.97 42.54 -37.24
CA ALA A 480 15.06 41.39 -38.13
C ALA A 480 16.27 41.53 -39.08
N SER A 481 16.79 40.39 -39.53
CA SER A 481 17.46 40.15 -40.84
C SER A 481 17.69 38.63 -40.93
N VAL A 482 16.93 37.84 -41.70
CA VAL A 482 17.02 37.63 -43.18
C VAL A 482 18.47 37.21 -43.53
N ASP A 483 18.77 36.02 -44.06
CA ASP A 483 18.35 35.56 -45.38
C ASP A 483 18.56 34.05 -45.65
N VAL A 484 17.91 33.57 -46.71
CA VAL A 484 17.87 32.20 -47.23
C VAL A 484 18.85 32.05 -48.41
N SER A 485 19.63 30.96 -48.50
CA SER A 485 20.03 30.44 -49.82
C SER A 485 20.47 28.97 -49.86
N ALA A 486 19.80 28.26 -50.77
CA ALA A 486 20.04 26.98 -51.43
C ALA A 486 21.46 26.37 -51.50
N GLY A 487 21.51 25.03 -51.58
CA GLY A 487 22.42 24.36 -52.53
C GLY A 487 23.10 23.04 -52.14
N ARG A 488 22.54 21.94 -52.65
CA ARG A 488 23.18 20.72 -53.22
C ARG A 488 24.17 19.83 -52.41
N ARG A 489 23.82 18.53 -52.46
CA ARG A 489 24.57 17.30 -52.13
C ARG A 489 25.99 17.21 -52.73
N LYS A 490 26.95 16.59 -52.00
CA LYS A 490 27.47 15.20 -52.19
C LYS A 490 28.78 14.93 -51.39
N SER A 491 28.83 13.75 -50.76
CA SER A 491 29.96 12.77 -50.72
C SER A 491 31.39 13.18 -50.30
N SER A 492 31.91 12.65 -49.17
CA SER A 492 32.91 11.53 -49.10
C SER A 492 33.76 11.52 -47.79
N THR A 493 34.05 10.30 -47.30
CA THR A 493 35.26 9.78 -46.60
C THR A 493 36.23 10.73 -45.83
N ILE A 494 36.45 10.56 -44.51
CA ILE A 494 37.42 9.67 -43.81
C ILE A 494 38.83 10.32 -43.60
N TRP A 495 39.29 10.30 -42.32
CA TRP A 495 40.61 10.63 -41.70
C TRP A 495 41.13 12.09 -41.73
N ASP A 496 41.26 12.71 -40.54
CA ASP A 496 42.56 13.13 -39.96
C ASP A 496 42.40 13.85 -38.60
N ARG A 497 43.21 13.43 -37.63
CA ARG A 497 43.43 14.09 -36.32
C ARG A 497 44.81 14.76 -36.33
N PRO A 498 45.01 15.92 -35.68
CA PRO A 498 46.34 16.38 -35.29
C PRO A 498 46.70 16.01 -33.83
N PRO A 499 47.99 16.07 -33.44
CA PRO A 499 48.60 15.16 -32.48
C PRO A 499 48.71 15.67 -31.03
N VAL A 500 48.90 14.71 -30.12
CA VAL A 500 49.20 14.87 -28.69
C VAL A 500 50.70 15.16 -28.51
N LYS A 501 51.05 16.16 -27.68
CA LYS A 501 52.42 16.36 -27.15
C LYS A 501 52.53 15.75 -25.75
N ILE A 502 53.57 14.94 -25.56
CA ILE A 502 54.01 14.35 -24.29
C ILE A 502 55.10 15.28 -23.72
N ILE A 503 55.04 15.58 -22.42
CA ILE A 503 56.18 16.08 -21.64
C ILE A 503 56.24 15.29 -20.34
N GLU A 504 57.43 14.78 -20.02
CA GLU A 504 57.78 13.97 -18.86
C GLU A 504 58.17 14.82 -17.61
N PRO A 505 58.24 14.21 -16.41
CA PRO A 505 58.11 14.93 -15.13
C PRO A 505 59.47 15.31 -14.50
N ALA A 506 59.47 16.40 -13.72
CA ALA A 506 60.55 16.69 -12.78
C ALA A 506 59.98 17.24 -11.47
N GLU A 507 60.43 16.63 -10.37
CA GLU A 507 60.23 17.03 -8.98
C GLU A 507 61.00 18.31 -8.66
N MET A 508 60.42 19.21 -7.86
CA MET A 508 61.15 19.99 -6.86
C MET A 508 60.20 20.66 -5.87
N ASP A 509 60.40 20.36 -4.60
CA ASP A 509 59.79 20.97 -3.42
C ASP A 509 60.40 22.36 -3.14
N LEU A 510 59.70 23.15 -2.30
CA LEU A 510 60.19 24.14 -1.30
C LEU A 510 59.33 25.41 -1.18
N SER A 511 58.57 25.44 -0.08
CA SER A 511 58.34 26.51 0.92
C SER A 511 58.20 28.01 0.55
N ALA A 512 57.27 28.64 1.28
CA ALA A 512 57.23 30.03 1.79
C ALA A 512 56.07 30.93 1.28
N SER A 513 55.08 31.10 2.18
CA SER A 513 54.49 32.34 2.71
C SER A 513 54.07 33.53 1.83
N GLU A 514 52.85 33.98 2.17
CA GLU A 514 52.27 35.34 2.22
C GLU A 514 51.39 35.89 1.07
N ASP A 515 50.23 36.38 1.53
CA ASP A 515 49.35 37.45 1.03
C ASP A 515 48.22 37.20 0.02
N GLU A 516 47.01 37.24 0.61
CA GLU A 516 45.72 37.77 0.16
C GLU A 516 45.70 38.58 -1.16
N ALA A 517 44.93 38.09 -2.14
CA ALA A 517 44.09 38.91 -3.02
C ALA A 517 43.04 38.03 -3.72
N GLU A 518 41.76 38.26 -3.44
CA GLU A 518 40.62 37.70 -4.17
C GLU A 518 40.70 38.02 -5.67
N VAL A 519 40.94 36.99 -6.49
CA VAL A 519 40.57 36.99 -7.92
C VAL A 519 39.99 35.62 -8.23
N THR A 520 38.67 35.54 -8.36
CA THR A 520 37.93 34.32 -8.73
C THR A 520 38.32 33.85 -10.13
N ALA A 521 39.18 32.84 -10.21
CA ALA A 521 39.46 32.04 -11.41
C ALA A 521 38.48 30.84 -11.52
N PRO A 522 38.16 30.36 -12.73
CA PRO A 522 37.12 29.35 -12.95
C PRO A 522 37.53 27.98 -12.40
N ALA A 523 36.56 27.31 -11.76
CA ALA A 523 36.71 26.03 -11.06
C ALA A 523 37.41 24.95 -11.91
N LEU A 524 38.55 24.46 -11.39
CA LEU A 524 39.16 23.21 -11.82
C LEU A 524 38.18 22.05 -11.63
N ALA A 525 38.04 21.23 -12.67
CA ALA A 525 37.13 20.09 -12.72
C ALA A 525 37.46 19.08 -11.61
N ARG A 526 36.50 18.87 -10.71
CA ARG A 526 36.52 17.81 -9.69
C ARG A 526 36.53 16.44 -10.38
N GLU A 527 37.39 15.52 -9.93
CA GLU A 527 37.32 14.13 -10.40
C GLU A 527 35.96 13.54 -10.03
N PRO A 528 35.24 12.91 -10.98
CA PRO A 528 33.90 12.43 -10.75
C PRO A 528 33.91 11.30 -9.72
N SER A 529 32.93 11.31 -8.82
CA SER A 529 32.76 10.24 -7.84
C SER A 529 32.57 8.88 -8.53
N PRO A 530 32.83 7.75 -7.86
CA PRO A 530 32.56 6.42 -8.42
C PRO A 530 31.14 6.28 -8.98
N GLU A 531 30.16 6.86 -8.29
CA GLU A 531 28.75 6.91 -8.73
C GLU A 531 28.56 7.76 -10.00
N GLU A 532 29.23 8.90 -10.11
CA GLU A 532 29.20 9.74 -11.32
C GLU A 532 29.88 9.03 -12.51
N HIS A 533 30.94 8.27 -12.24
CA HIS A 533 31.60 7.43 -13.24
C HIS A 533 30.67 6.29 -13.71
N GLU A 534 29.98 5.61 -12.79
CA GLU A 534 28.98 4.59 -13.11
C GLU A 534 27.81 5.16 -13.93
N LEU A 535 27.27 6.31 -13.53
CA LEU A 535 26.24 7.05 -14.27
C LEU A 535 26.73 7.44 -15.67
N MET A 536 27.99 7.85 -15.79
CA MET A 536 28.59 8.18 -17.09
C MET A 536 28.73 6.94 -17.98
N VAL A 537 29.13 5.80 -17.41
CA VAL A 537 29.22 4.51 -18.12
C VAL A 537 27.82 4.04 -18.55
N ALA A 538 26.83 4.09 -17.67
CA ALA A 538 25.44 3.77 -17.97
C ALA A 538 24.88 4.65 -19.10
N ARG A 539 25.14 5.96 -19.07
CA ARG A 539 24.75 6.91 -20.14
C ARG A 539 25.45 6.59 -21.46
N LYS A 540 26.71 6.12 -21.46
CA LYS A 540 27.43 5.70 -22.66
C LYS A 540 26.87 4.39 -23.22
N ALA A 541 26.58 3.42 -22.37
CA ALA A 541 25.96 2.14 -22.74
C ALA A 541 24.58 2.37 -23.36
N MET A 542 23.75 3.21 -22.73
CA MET A 542 22.42 3.54 -23.23
C MET A 542 22.46 4.26 -24.58
N ARG A 543 23.40 5.19 -24.77
CA ARG A 543 23.62 5.85 -26.07
C ARG A 543 24.09 4.88 -27.16
N LYS A 544 24.90 3.88 -26.81
CA LYS A 544 25.33 2.83 -27.75
C LYS A 544 24.15 1.94 -28.12
N TRP A 545 23.35 1.54 -27.14
CA TRP A 545 22.14 0.75 -27.33
C TRP A 545 21.12 1.48 -28.21
N TRP A 546 20.82 2.75 -27.93
CA TRP A 546 19.93 3.57 -28.77
C TRP A 546 20.39 3.66 -30.22
N ARG A 547 21.70 3.74 -30.45
CA ARG A 547 22.27 3.78 -31.80
C ARG A 547 22.09 2.44 -32.54
N LEU A 548 22.31 1.33 -31.84
CA LEU A 548 22.12 -0.02 -32.40
C LEU A 548 20.63 -0.34 -32.65
N ALA A 549 19.74 0.22 -31.82
CA ALA A 549 18.29 0.08 -31.94
C ALA A 549 17.64 1.09 -32.91
N GLY A 550 18.42 1.97 -33.55
CA GLY A 550 17.88 2.98 -34.51
C GLY A 550 17.08 4.13 -33.87
N LEU A 551 17.16 4.32 -32.55
CA LEU A 551 16.43 5.34 -31.81
C LEU A 551 17.21 6.66 -31.79
N ASN A 552 16.67 7.69 -32.47
CA ASN A 552 17.28 9.02 -32.52
C ASN A 552 17.06 9.82 -31.22
N LYS A 553 18.10 10.57 -30.78
CA LYS A 553 18.17 11.33 -29.50
C LYS A 553 16.98 12.27 -29.20
N ARG A 554 16.20 12.67 -30.20
CA ARG A 554 15.04 13.56 -30.04
C ARG A 554 13.77 12.87 -29.51
N HIS A 555 13.71 11.54 -29.50
CA HIS A 555 12.47 10.83 -29.15
C HIS A 555 12.27 10.60 -27.65
N ALA A 556 13.20 11.04 -26.78
CA ALA A 556 13.17 10.66 -25.37
C ALA A 556 13.19 11.81 -24.35
N MET A 557 13.29 13.08 -24.75
CA MET A 557 13.32 14.19 -23.77
C MET A 557 12.61 15.41 -24.35
N GLY A 558 11.31 15.52 -24.05
CA GLY A 558 10.49 16.71 -24.29
C GLY A 558 9.87 17.19 -22.99
N TYR A 559 10.66 17.31 -21.93
CA TYR A 559 10.20 17.85 -20.65
C TYR A 559 11.26 18.84 -20.14
N GLU A 560 10.87 20.10 -20.02
CA GLU A 560 11.62 21.10 -19.26
C GLU A 560 11.36 20.90 -17.77
N ALA A 561 12.37 21.16 -16.93
CA ALA A 561 12.27 20.98 -15.49
C ALA A 561 11.38 22.08 -14.88
N GLY A 562 10.23 21.70 -14.32
CA GLY A 562 9.35 22.62 -13.59
C GLY A 562 7.85 22.44 -13.85
N GLU A 563 7.45 21.70 -14.88
CA GLU A 563 6.05 21.29 -15.06
C GLU A 563 5.77 20.05 -14.21
N GLU A 564 4.88 20.17 -13.22
CA GLU A 564 4.25 19.02 -12.57
C GLU A 564 3.79 18.03 -13.65
N LEU A 565 4.02 16.73 -13.41
CA LEU A 565 3.71 15.61 -14.30
C LEU A 565 2.19 15.45 -14.52
N GLY A 566 1.57 16.43 -15.16
CA GLY A 566 0.20 16.41 -15.67
C GLY A 566 0.21 15.92 -17.11
N VAL A 567 0.04 14.62 -17.30
CA VAL A 567 0.04 14.01 -18.62
C VAL A 567 -1.30 14.27 -19.32
N GLY A 568 -1.41 15.37 -20.07
CA GLY A 568 -2.65 15.80 -20.75
C GLY A 568 -3.12 14.96 -21.96
N TRP A 569 -2.47 13.83 -22.27
CA TRP A 569 -2.77 13.03 -23.48
C TRP A 569 -3.65 11.80 -23.24
N THR A 570 -4.03 11.51 -21.99
CA THR A 570 -5.10 10.57 -21.64
C THR A 570 -6.13 11.31 -20.82
N ARG A 571 -7.40 11.29 -21.23
CA ARG A 571 -8.49 11.65 -20.31
C ARG A 571 -8.35 10.74 -19.09
N GLY A 572 -8.27 11.31 -17.89
CA GLY A 572 -8.21 10.54 -16.66
C GLY A 572 -9.39 9.58 -16.61
N ILE A 573 -9.13 8.28 -16.44
CA ILE A 573 -10.18 7.31 -16.18
C ILE A 573 -10.34 7.27 -14.67
N CYS A 574 -11.53 7.65 -14.19
CA CYS A 574 -11.91 7.51 -12.79
C CYS A 574 -13.12 6.60 -12.73
N PRO A 575 -12.92 5.27 -12.67
CA PRO A 575 -14.02 4.34 -12.44
C PRO A 575 -14.67 4.65 -11.09
N GLN A 576 -16.00 4.69 -11.08
CA GLN A 576 -16.78 4.97 -9.88
C GLN A 576 -17.62 3.76 -9.46
N VAL A 577 -17.99 3.74 -8.19
CA VAL A 577 -19.02 2.84 -7.68
C VAL A 577 -20.37 3.50 -7.95
N GLU A 578 -21.21 2.87 -8.75
CA GLU A 578 -22.49 3.46 -9.20
C GLU A 578 -23.67 2.98 -8.35
N GLY A 579 -23.44 2.07 -7.39
CA GLY A 579 -24.48 1.50 -6.55
C GLY A 579 -25.35 0.50 -7.31
N ARG A 580 -24.76 -0.20 -8.29
CA ARG A 580 -25.36 -1.32 -9.03
C ARG A 580 -25.68 -2.48 -8.09
N ILE A 581 -24.85 -2.67 -7.05
CA ILE A 581 -25.04 -3.74 -6.06
C ILE A 581 -25.44 -3.11 -4.73
N LYS A 582 -26.66 -3.37 -4.28
CA LYS A 582 -27.20 -2.82 -3.02
C LYS A 582 -27.35 -3.91 -1.98
N MET A 583 -26.69 -3.73 -0.83
CA MET A 583 -26.88 -4.59 0.33
C MET A 583 -27.93 -3.99 1.25
N VAL A 584 -28.93 -4.78 1.65
CA VAL A 584 -29.91 -4.37 2.66
C VAL A 584 -29.25 -4.51 4.03
N LEU A 585 -28.76 -3.40 4.58
CA LEU A 585 -28.28 -3.33 5.96
C LEU A 585 -29.49 -3.05 6.86
N ARG A 586 -29.90 -4.01 7.70
CA ARG A 586 -30.75 -3.69 8.85
C ARG A 586 -29.85 -2.99 9.86
N VAL A 587 -30.09 -1.69 10.06
CA VAL A 587 -29.61 -0.98 11.25
C VAL A 587 -30.28 -1.67 12.43
N LEU A 588 -29.48 -2.33 13.27
CA LEU A 588 -29.91 -2.78 14.60
C LEU A 588 -29.78 -1.62 15.58
#